data_AF-A0A200QJW6-F1
#
_entry.id   AF-A0A200QJW6-F1
#
_cell.length_a   1.000
_cell.length_b   1.000
_cell.length_c   1.000
_cell.angle_alpha   90.00
_cell.angle_beta   90.00
_cell.angle_gamma   90.00
#
_symmetry.space_group_name_H-M   'P 1'
#
loop_
_entity.id
_entity.type
_entity.pdbx_description
1 polymer ?
#
loop_
_entity_poly.entity_id
_entity_poly.type
_entity_poly.pdbx_seq_one_letter_code
_entity_poly.pdbx_strand_id
1 'polypeptide(L)'
;MSIYKWPKSVIWACERIMRNFLWTGDPASKKLTTKAWHNLCCPKDKGGLGLTRLENINRALLLKLVWRITSHKDHLASFLKAKFQCRTGNWISYYKQSSILGGLNGQFKLWKIILGG
;
A
#
# COMPACT_ATOMS: atom_id res chain seq x y z
N MET A 1 1.14 12.49 -2.76
CA MET A 1 0.38 11.25 -3.02
C MET A 1 1.35 10.20 -3.54
N SER A 2 1.50 9.06 -2.84
CA SER A 2 2.43 8.00 -3.24
C SER A 2 1.84 7.16 -4.37
N ILE A 3 2.60 6.95 -5.45
CA ILE A 3 2.11 6.44 -6.74
C ILE A 3 2.44 4.94 -6.91
N TYR A 4 3.20 4.32 -6.00
CA TYR A 4 3.77 3.00 -6.22
C TYR A 4 3.65 2.08 -4.99
N LYS A 5 3.69 0.78 -5.24
CA LYS A 5 3.74 -0.24 -4.18
C LYS A 5 5.12 -0.22 -3.54
N TRP A 6 5.17 0.07 -2.25
CA TRP A 6 6.44 0.09 -1.52
C TRP A 6 7.08 -1.31 -1.47
N PRO A 7 8.41 -1.41 -1.65
CA PRO A 7 9.13 -2.65 -1.43
C PRO A 7 8.97 -3.14 0.01
N LYS A 8 8.86 -4.47 0.20
CA LYS A 8 8.75 -5.06 1.54
C LYS A 8 9.92 -4.70 2.45
N SER A 9 11.13 -4.60 1.89
CA SER A 9 12.33 -4.18 2.62
C SER A 9 12.19 -2.79 3.22
N VAL A 10 11.61 -1.83 2.48
CA VAL A 10 11.37 -0.47 2.96
C VAL A 10 10.31 -0.48 4.05
N ILE A 11 9.21 -1.21 3.86
CA ILE A 11 8.16 -1.37 4.88
C ILE A 11 8.77 -1.92 6.17
N TRP A 12 9.58 -2.98 6.08
CA TRP A 12 10.24 -3.57 7.25
C TRP A 12 11.23 -2.64 7.92
N ALA A 13 11.99 -1.85 7.15
CA ALA A 13 12.90 -0.86 7.70
C ALA A 13 12.14 0.23 8.47
N CYS A 14 11.04 0.75 7.92
CA CYS A 14 10.18 1.72 8.60
C CYS A 14 9.55 1.13 9.86
N GLU A 15 8.98 -0.08 9.78
CA GLU A 15 8.40 -0.76 10.94
C GLU A 15 9.45 -1.04 12.02
N ARG A 16 10.70 -1.32 11.64
CA ARG A 16 11.81 -1.48 12.58
C ARG A 16 12.12 -0.16 13.30
N ILE A 17 12.19 0.95 12.58
CA ILE A 17 12.41 2.28 13.18
C ILE A 17 11.28 2.62 14.16
N MET A 18 10.02 2.39 13.77
CA MET A 18 8.87 2.62 14.65
C MET A 18 8.91 1.74 15.91
N ARG A 19 9.31 0.47 15.77
CA ARG A 19 9.54 -0.43 16.92
C ARG A 19 10.61 0.11 17.86
N ASN A 20 11.76 0.46 17.31
CA ASN A 20 12.90 0.93 18.09
C ASN A 20 12.53 2.19 18.87
N PHE A 21 11.87 3.14 18.21
CA PHE A 21 11.36 4.35 18.83
C PHE A 21 10.39 4.05 19.98
N LEU A 22 9.42 3.16 19.77
CA LEU A 22 8.41 2.84 20.78
C LEU A 22 9.00 2.22 22.06
N TRP A 23 10.05 1.39 21.93
CA TRP A 23 10.59 0.64 23.07
C TRP A 23 11.86 1.22 23.69
N THR A 24 12.64 1.98 22.93
CA THR A 24 13.95 2.49 23.38
C THR A 24 14.01 4.01 23.38
N GLY A 25 13.02 4.71 22.79
CA GLY A 25 13.04 6.16 22.58
C GLY A 25 14.01 6.60 21.48
N ASP A 26 15.00 5.78 21.13
CA ASP A 26 15.95 6.02 20.04
C ASP A 26 15.68 5.11 18.83
N PRO A 27 15.36 5.68 17.65
CA PRO A 27 15.14 4.92 16.41
C PRO A 27 16.36 4.15 15.89
N ALA A 28 17.58 4.58 16.22
CA ALA A 28 18.82 3.95 15.76
C ALA A 28 19.25 2.75 16.61
N SER A 29 18.73 2.65 17.83
CA SER A 29 19.06 1.59 18.76
C SER A 29 18.62 0.21 18.26
N LYS A 30 19.53 -0.77 18.25
CA LYS A 30 19.22 -2.18 17.97
C LYS A 30 19.11 -2.95 19.29
N LYS A 31 18.01 -2.77 20.03
CA LYS A 31 17.69 -3.66 21.15
C LYS A 31 16.71 -4.75 20.72
N LEU A 32 16.94 -5.97 21.22
CA LEU A 32 16.10 -7.13 20.96
C LEU A 32 14.69 -6.84 21.51
N THR A 33 13.74 -6.56 20.61
CA THR A 33 12.38 -6.25 21.01
C THR A 33 11.61 -7.54 21.22
N THR A 34 11.23 -7.84 22.46
CA THR A 34 10.63 -9.13 22.85
C THR A 34 9.19 -9.32 22.34
N LYS A 35 8.51 -8.24 21.95
CA LYS A 35 7.12 -8.30 21.45
C LYS A 35 7.06 -8.27 19.93
N ALA A 36 6.41 -9.27 19.36
CA ALA A 36 6.20 -9.37 17.93
C ALA A 36 5.33 -8.21 17.42
N TRP A 37 5.77 -7.54 16.34
CA TRP A 37 5.12 -6.35 15.76
C TRP A 37 3.62 -6.56 15.47
N HIS A 38 3.25 -7.80 15.09
CA HIS A 38 1.86 -8.14 14.79
C HIS A 38 0.92 -7.92 15.97
N ASN A 39 1.38 -8.15 17.21
CA ASN A 39 0.56 -7.94 18.42
C ASN A 39 0.31 -6.46 18.69
N LEU A 40 1.26 -5.58 18.35
CA LEU A 40 1.08 -4.14 18.50
C LEU A 40 0.10 -3.59 17.45
N CYS A 41 0.03 -4.24 16.28
CA CYS A 41 -0.89 -3.88 15.23
C CYS A 41 -2.33 -4.36 15.42
N CYS A 42 -2.60 -5.13 16.48
CA CYS A 42 -3.96 -5.50 16.84
C CYS A 42 -4.75 -4.30 17.38
N PRO A 43 -6.09 -4.27 17.20
CA PRO A 43 -6.95 -3.27 17.84
C PRO A 43 -6.73 -3.23 19.36
N LYS A 44 -6.99 -2.06 19.97
CA LYS A 44 -6.88 -1.90 21.44
C LYS A 44 -7.75 -2.91 22.20
N ASP A 45 -8.93 -3.21 21.66
CA ASP A 45 -9.87 -4.19 22.23
C ASP A 45 -9.31 -5.62 22.27
N LYS A 46 -8.28 -5.91 21.47
CA LYS A 46 -7.57 -7.21 21.45
C LYS A 46 -6.20 -7.14 22.13
N GLY A 47 -5.96 -6.13 22.98
CA GLY A 47 -4.71 -5.97 23.72
C GLY A 47 -3.53 -5.44 22.90
N GLY A 48 -3.76 -4.91 21.69
CA GLY A 48 -2.76 -4.25 20.87
C GLY A 48 -2.73 -2.72 21.06
N LEU A 49 -1.86 -2.02 20.33
CA LEU A 49 -1.81 -0.55 20.34
C LEU A 49 -2.76 0.10 19.31
N GLY A 50 -3.38 -0.68 18.43
CA GLY A 50 -4.18 -0.17 17.32
C GLY A 50 -3.35 0.42 16.19
N LEU A 51 -2.06 0.08 16.09
CA LEU A 51 -1.20 0.57 15.00
C LEU A 51 -1.52 -0.17 13.69
N THR A 52 -1.89 0.54 12.63
CA THR A 52 -2.12 -0.11 11.34
C THR A 52 -0.81 -0.53 10.69
N ARG A 53 -0.70 -1.79 10.24
CA ARG A 53 0.45 -2.27 9.47
C ARG A 53 0.68 -1.38 8.25
N LEU A 54 1.93 -0.97 8.01
CA LEU A 54 2.31 -0.13 6.87
C LEU A 54 1.95 -0.78 5.53
N GLU A 55 2.00 -2.11 5.46
CA GLU A 55 1.52 -2.88 4.31
C GLU A 55 0.03 -2.64 4.00
N ASN A 56 -0.81 -2.58 5.04
CA ASN A 56 -2.25 -2.31 4.90
C ASN A 56 -2.49 -0.86 4.47
N ILE A 57 -1.74 0.09 5.04
CA ILE A 57 -1.81 1.50 4.64
C ILE A 57 -1.43 1.65 3.17
N ASN A 58 -0.32 1.04 2.74
CA ASN A 58 0.12 1.07 1.34
C ASN A 58 -0.94 0.46 0.41
N ARG A 59 -1.57 -0.66 0.80
CA ARG A 59 -2.67 -1.26 0.05
C ARG A 59 -3.88 -0.34 -0.06
N ALA A 60 -4.29 0.30 1.04
CA ALA A 60 -5.39 1.26 1.05
C ALA A 60 -5.09 2.50 0.19
N LEU A 61 -3.84 2.99 0.20
CA LEU A 61 -3.40 4.09 -0.65
C LEU A 61 -3.44 3.72 -2.14
N LEU A 62 -3.03 2.50 -2.49
CA LEU A 62 -3.14 2.01 -3.87
C LEU A 62 -4.61 1.87 -4.30
N LEU A 63 -5.51 1.41 -3.42
CA LEU A 63 -6.94 1.37 -3.71
C LEU A 63 -7.53 2.78 -3.89
N LYS A 64 -7.14 3.74 -3.04
CA LYS A 64 -7.51 5.15 -3.19
C LYS A 64 -7.00 5.73 -4.51
N LEU A 65 -5.81 5.33 -4.96
CA LEU A 65 -5.27 5.71 -6.26
C LEU A 65 -6.10 5.11 -7.40
N VAL A 66 -6.42 3.82 -7.36
CA VAL A 66 -7.31 3.16 -8.34
C VAL A 66 -8.65 3.89 -8.43
N TRP A 67 -9.28 4.17 -7.29
CA TRP A 67 -10.52 4.93 -7.22
C TRP A 67 -10.38 6.32 -7.85
N ARG A 68 -9.28 7.03 -7.56
CA ARG A 68 -9.04 8.34 -8.17
C ARG A 68 -8.89 8.24 -9.68
N ILE A 69 -8.21 7.21 -10.19
CA ILE A 69 -8.07 7.00 -11.63
C ILE A 69 -9.44 6.73 -12.25
N THR A 70 -10.30 5.92 -11.64
CA THR A 70 -11.62 5.60 -12.20
C THR A 70 -12.57 6.79 -12.13
N SER A 71 -12.66 7.46 -10.98
CA SER A 71 -13.69 8.45 -10.67
C SER A 71 -13.33 9.89 -11.08
N HIS A 72 -12.05 10.27 -11.08
CA HIS A 72 -11.63 11.65 -11.39
C HIS A 72 -10.97 11.77 -12.77
N LYS A 73 -11.05 12.97 -13.36
CA LYS A 73 -10.47 13.33 -14.67
C LYS A 73 -9.25 14.24 -14.56
N ASP A 74 -8.53 14.18 -13.44
CA ASP A 74 -7.32 14.97 -13.25
C ASP A 74 -6.22 14.54 -14.24
N HIS A 75 -5.26 15.42 -14.54
CA HIS A 75 -4.16 15.13 -15.47
C HIS A 75 -3.43 13.81 -15.17
N LEU A 76 -3.23 13.49 -13.89
CA LEU A 76 -2.62 12.23 -13.46
C LEU A 76 -3.51 11.02 -13.74
N ALA A 77 -4.82 11.12 -13.56
CA ALA A 77 -5.77 10.06 -13.89
C ALA A 77 -5.81 9.82 -15.41
N SER A 78 -5.83 10.89 -16.20
CA SER A 78 -5.79 10.85 -17.67
C SER A 78 -4.49 10.24 -18.19
N PHE A 79 -3.34 10.62 -17.61
CA PHE A 79 -2.03 10.03 -17.95
C PHE A 79 -1.98 8.53 -17.63
N LEU A 80 -2.47 8.13 -16.45
CA LEU A 80 -2.47 6.72 -16.04
C LEU A 80 -3.44 5.88 -16.89
N LYS A 81 -4.62 6.42 -17.24
CA LYS A 81 -5.53 5.81 -18.20
C LYS A 81 -4.86 5.64 -19.57
N ALA A 82 -4.29 6.69 -20.13
CA ALA A 82 -3.58 6.61 -21.42
C ALA A 82 -2.42 5.59 -21.40
N LYS A 83 -1.73 5.45 -20.25
CA LYS A 83 -0.59 4.55 -20.12
C LYS A 83 -0.97 3.08 -19.88
N PHE A 84 -2.08 2.82 -19.19
CA PHE A 84 -2.44 1.51 -18.66
C PHE A 84 -3.82 0.99 -19.09
N GLN A 85 -4.60 1.79 -19.83
CA GLN A 85 -5.90 1.42 -20.38
C GLN A 85 -5.79 1.31 -21.91
N CYS A 86 -6.35 0.24 -22.47
CA CYS A 86 -6.52 0.04 -23.90
C CYS A 86 -7.63 0.97 -24.43
N ARG A 87 -7.62 1.19 -25.75
CA ARG A 87 -8.63 1.98 -26.47
C ARG A 87 -10.06 1.46 -26.28
N THR A 88 -10.20 0.18 -25.92
CA THR A 88 -11.47 -0.52 -25.61
C THR A 88 -11.93 -0.36 -24.15
N GLY A 89 -11.22 0.41 -23.32
CA GLY A 89 -11.55 0.62 -21.90
C GLY A 89 -11.01 -0.47 -20.96
N ASN A 90 -10.45 -1.55 -21.49
CA ASN A 90 -9.85 -2.63 -20.69
C ASN A 90 -8.46 -2.24 -20.17
N TRP A 91 -8.11 -2.67 -18.95
CA TRP A 91 -6.76 -2.50 -18.38
C TRP A 91 -5.76 -3.44 -19.04
N ILE A 92 -4.52 -2.99 -19.26
CA ILE A 92 -3.48 -3.86 -19.79
C ILE A 92 -3.19 -5.02 -18.83
N SER A 93 -3.18 -6.24 -19.36
CA SER A 93 -2.95 -7.47 -18.59
C SER A 93 -1.51 -7.97 -18.69
N TYR A 94 -0.76 -7.53 -19.70
CA TYR A 94 0.62 -7.93 -19.94
C TYR A 94 1.61 -7.12 -19.09
N TYR A 95 2.80 -7.67 -18.90
CA TYR A 95 3.88 -6.98 -18.18
C TYR A 95 4.33 -5.73 -18.95
N LYS A 96 4.31 -4.59 -18.27
CA LYS A 96 4.88 -3.33 -18.75
C LYS A 96 5.78 -2.79 -17.65
N GLN A 97 7.05 -2.52 -17.98
CA GLN A 97 8.05 -2.08 -17.00
C GLN A 97 7.59 -0.77 -16.35
N SER A 98 7.09 -0.88 -15.12
CA SER A 98 6.61 0.23 -14.33
C SER A 98 6.57 -0.15 -12.86
N SER A 99 7.15 0.70 -12.03
CA SER A 99 7.11 0.58 -10.56
C SER A 99 5.69 0.69 -9.98
N ILE A 100 4.73 1.13 -10.80
CA ILE A 100 3.36 1.42 -10.42
C ILE A 100 2.43 0.24 -10.78
N LEU A 101 2.59 -0.31 -11.98
CA LEU A 101 1.67 -1.32 -12.54
C LEU A 101 1.64 -2.62 -11.74
N GLY A 102 2.80 -3.10 -11.27
CA GLY A 102 2.87 -4.32 -10.48
C GLY A 102 2.08 -4.24 -9.15
N GLY A 103 1.93 -3.04 -8.59
CA GLY A 103 1.09 -2.78 -7.43
C GLY A 103 -0.39 -2.69 -7.76
N LEU A 104 -0.70 -2.09 -8.90
CA LEU A 104 -2.07 -1.82 -9.35
C LEU A 104 -2.80 -3.07 -9.86
N ASN A 105 -2.13 -4.00 -10.53
CA ASN A 105 -2.78 -5.19 -11.11
C ASN A 105 -3.53 -6.03 -10.06
N GLY A 106 -2.96 -6.18 -8.86
CA GLY A 106 -3.63 -6.86 -7.75
C GLY A 106 -4.83 -6.07 -7.22
N GLN A 107 -4.73 -4.74 -7.15
CA GLN A 107 -5.82 -3.89 -6.67
C GLN A 107 -6.95 -3.75 -7.68
N PHE A 108 -6.68 -3.74 -8.98
CA PHE A 108 -7.71 -3.71 -10.02
C PHE A 108 -8.56 -4.98 -10.00
N LYS A 109 -7.97 -6.15 -9.75
CA LYS A 109 -8.73 -7.40 -9.55
C LYS A 109 -9.64 -7.30 -8.32
N LEU A 110 -9.11 -6.83 -7.20
CA LEU A 110 -9.92 -6.61 -5.98
C LEU A 110 -11.03 -5.59 -6.21
N TRP A 111 -10.74 -4.51 -6.95
CA TRP A 111 -11.71 -3.47 -7.25
C TRP A 111 -12.86 -3.99 -8.11
N LYS A 112 -12.58 -4.83 -9.12
CA LYS A 112 -13.62 -5.54 -9.88
C LYS A 112 -14.46 -6.48 -9.01
N ILE A 113 -13.84 -7.19 -8.07
CA ILE A 113 -14.55 -8.10 -7.15
C ILE A 113 -15.46 -7.32 -6.19
N ILE A 114 -15.01 -6.17 -5.66
CA ILE A 114 -15.75 -5.38 -4.66
C ILE A 114 -16.94 -4.63 -5.28
N LEU A 115 -16.85 -4.22 -6.56
CA LEU A 115 -17.88 -3.42 -7.22
C LEU A 115 -18.68 -4.16 -8.30
N GLY A 116 -18.47 -5.47 -8.47
CA GLY A 116 -19.35 -6.32 -9.28
C GLY A 116 -19.35 -5.98 -10.77
N GLY A 117 -18.24 -6.26 -11.45
CA GLY A 117 -18.16 -6.29 -12.92
C GLY A 117 -17.72 -7.64 -13.42
#